data_AF-A0A7J3M0G6-F1
#
_entry.id   AF-A0A7J3M0G6-F1
#
_cell.length_a   1.000
_cell.length_b   1.000
_cell.length_c   1.000
_cell.angle_alpha   90.00
_cell.angle_beta   90.00
_cell.angle_gamma   90.00
#
_symmetry.space_group_name_H-M   'P 1'
#
loop_
_entity.id
_entity.type
_entity.pdbx_description
1 polymer ?
#
loop_
_entity_poly.entity_id
_entity_poly.type
_entity_poly.pdbx_seq_one_letter_code
_entity_poly.pdbx_strand_id
1 'polypeptide(L)'
;MHTDLPVKEIMTTKVCKANADENVQEVAKRMVSFGVGSAVIVKNNKPVGIVTEKDLIVKIVAKNLSPASVKVSEIMSSPLITIKPTTSIREAANIMMKKGIRRLPIVNNSGELIGIITDNDILDVALDLGEFATLVKEHAVGYAEMGGICEKCGKYADILKEVNGLHVCEDCATEGEG
;
A
#
# COMPACT_ATOMS: atom_id res chain seq x y z
N MET A 1 -23.72 5.98 13.70
CA MET A 1 -22.47 5.32 13.24
C MET A 1 -22.46 3.86 13.68
N HIS A 2 -22.73 2.91 12.76
CA HIS A 2 -22.37 1.50 12.94
C HIS A 2 -20.93 1.23 12.48
N THR A 3 -20.00 2.13 12.84
CA THR A 3 -18.58 2.05 12.44
C THR A 3 -17.76 1.09 13.31
N ASP A 4 -18.42 0.45 14.26
CA ASP A 4 -17.86 -0.61 15.10
C ASP A 4 -18.02 -1.99 14.44
N LEU A 5 -18.54 -2.04 13.20
CA LEU A 5 -18.55 -3.27 12.40
C LEU A 5 -17.10 -3.78 12.25
N PRO A 6 -16.84 -5.05 12.55
CA PRO A 6 -15.49 -5.59 12.46
C PRO A 6 -15.10 -5.80 10.98
N VAL A 7 -13.84 -5.57 10.65
CA VAL A 7 -13.32 -5.69 9.27
C VAL A 7 -13.57 -7.05 8.63
N LYS A 8 -13.70 -8.12 9.42
CA LYS A 8 -13.99 -9.47 8.89
C LYS A 8 -15.30 -9.57 8.10
N GLU A 9 -16.24 -8.65 8.33
CA GLU A 9 -17.55 -8.67 7.64
C GLU A 9 -17.44 -8.18 6.19
N ILE A 10 -16.40 -7.40 5.88
CA ILE A 10 -16.24 -6.73 4.58
C ILE A 10 -14.87 -7.01 3.93
N MET A 11 -13.99 -7.75 4.60
CA MET A 11 -12.66 -8.04 4.08
C MET A 11 -12.71 -8.95 2.85
N THR A 12 -11.74 -8.77 1.95
CA THR A 12 -11.46 -9.74 0.90
C THR A 12 -10.71 -10.95 1.46
N THR A 13 -11.32 -12.13 1.38
CA THR A 13 -10.73 -13.40 1.85
C THR A 13 -9.79 -14.03 0.82
N LYS A 14 -10.05 -13.83 -0.48
CA LYS A 14 -9.21 -14.32 -1.58
C LYS A 14 -8.04 -13.36 -1.85
N VAL A 15 -7.04 -13.44 -0.98
CA VAL A 15 -5.85 -12.57 -1.08
C VAL A 15 -4.91 -13.06 -2.17
N CYS A 16 -4.42 -12.15 -3.02
CA CYS A 16 -3.30 -12.41 -3.92
C CYS A 16 -2.01 -12.56 -3.09
N LYS A 17 -1.49 -13.80 -3.01
CA LYS A 17 -0.30 -14.14 -2.23
C LYS A 17 0.89 -14.38 -3.15
N ALA A 18 2.10 -14.12 -2.66
CA ALA A 18 3.36 -14.52 -3.29
C ALA A 18 4.42 -14.91 -2.26
N ASN A 19 5.35 -15.77 -2.64
CA ASN A 19 6.53 -16.07 -1.83
C ASN A 19 7.62 -15.03 -2.09
N ALA A 20 8.47 -14.82 -1.08
CA ALA A 20 9.50 -13.78 -1.09
C ALA A 20 10.54 -13.94 -2.23
N ASP A 21 10.77 -15.16 -2.68
CA ASP A 21 11.75 -15.54 -3.70
C ASP A 21 11.22 -15.51 -5.14
N GLU A 22 9.91 -15.34 -5.32
CA GLU A 22 9.30 -15.18 -6.64
C GLU A 22 9.79 -13.89 -7.31
N ASN A 23 9.90 -13.91 -8.65
CA ASN A 23 10.24 -12.70 -9.39
C ASN A 23 9.03 -11.76 -9.55
N VAL A 24 9.31 -10.48 -9.79
CA VAL A 24 8.28 -9.44 -9.91
C VAL A 24 7.34 -9.69 -11.09
N GLN A 25 7.84 -10.23 -12.21
CA GLN A 25 7.01 -10.48 -13.40
C GLN A 25 5.87 -11.45 -13.11
N GLU A 26 6.15 -12.58 -12.46
CA GLU A 26 5.13 -13.59 -12.14
C GLU A 26 4.11 -13.07 -11.12
N VAL A 27 4.56 -12.28 -10.15
CA VAL A 27 3.66 -11.65 -9.18
C VAL A 27 2.79 -10.58 -9.85
N ALA A 28 3.33 -9.80 -10.79
CA ALA A 28 2.55 -8.85 -11.59
C ALA A 28 1.47 -9.53 -12.44
N LYS A 29 1.80 -10.64 -13.11
CA LYS A 29 0.82 -11.46 -13.85
C LYS A 29 -0.29 -11.97 -12.93
N ARG A 30 0.06 -12.39 -11.72
CA ARG A 30 -0.89 -12.85 -10.70
C ARG A 30 -1.81 -11.72 -10.23
N MET A 31 -1.25 -10.52 -9.98
CA MET A 31 -2.02 -9.32 -9.66
C MET A 31 -3.07 -9.01 -10.74
N VAL A 32 -2.68 -9.06 -12.02
CA VAL A 32 -3.61 -8.89 -13.16
C VAL A 32 -4.69 -9.98 -13.18
N SER A 33 -4.29 -11.24 -13.00
CA SER A 33 -5.23 -12.38 -12.99
C SER A 33 -6.24 -12.32 -11.84
N PHE A 34 -5.84 -11.73 -10.70
CA PHE A 34 -6.71 -11.50 -9.55
C PHE A 34 -7.52 -10.21 -9.66
N GLY A 35 -7.17 -9.29 -10.58
CA GLY A 35 -7.78 -7.98 -10.69
C GLY A 35 -7.45 -7.06 -9.50
N VAL A 36 -6.25 -7.16 -8.93
CA VAL A 36 -5.85 -6.42 -7.72
C VAL A 36 -4.55 -5.65 -7.89
N GLY A 37 -4.46 -4.47 -7.26
CA GLY A 37 -3.27 -3.62 -7.30
C GLY A 37 -2.18 -3.95 -6.26
N SER A 38 -2.26 -5.10 -5.57
CA SER A 38 -1.23 -5.52 -4.62
C SER A 38 -1.20 -7.03 -4.38
N ALA A 39 -0.02 -7.55 -4.00
CA ALA A 39 0.18 -8.91 -3.53
C ALA A 39 0.81 -8.92 -2.12
N VAL A 40 0.27 -9.75 -1.23
CA VAL A 40 0.83 -9.96 0.11
C VAL A 40 1.91 -11.04 0.04
N ILE A 41 3.11 -10.71 0.48
CA ILE A 41 4.24 -11.63 0.52
C ILE A 41 4.13 -12.47 1.78
N VAL A 42 4.16 -13.79 1.63
CA VAL A 42 4.01 -14.76 2.72
C VAL A 42 5.24 -15.63 2.87
N LYS A 43 5.57 -15.99 4.11
CA LYS A 43 6.57 -16.98 4.47
C LYS A 43 5.99 -17.87 5.56
N ASN A 44 5.93 -19.18 5.34
CA ASN A 44 5.30 -20.14 6.27
C ASN A 44 3.88 -19.70 6.69
N ASN A 45 3.03 -19.31 5.74
CA ASN A 45 1.67 -18.76 5.93
C ASN A 45 1.56 -17.44 6.72
N LYS A 46 2.67 -16.87 7.17
CA LYS A 46 2.69 -15.56 7.83
C LYS A 46 3.00 -14.46 6.81
N PRO A 47 2.25 -13.35 6.82
CA PRO A 47 2.53 -12.26 5.91
C PRO A 47 3.77 -11.48 6.41
N VAL A 48 4.73 -11.25 5.52
CA VAL A 48 6.04 -10.63 5.84
C VAL A 48 6.27 -9.32 5.08
N GLY A 49 5.49 -9.04 4.05
CA GLY A 49 5.55 -7.80 3.29
C GLY A 49 4.40 -7.67 2.30
N ILE A 50 4.39 -6.55 1.58
CA ILE A 50 3.42 -6.29 0.52
C ILE A 50 4.13 -5.62 -0.66
N VAL A 51 3.71 -5.96 -1.86
CA VAL A 51 4.10 -5.30 -3.11
C VAL A 51 2.85 -4.72 -3.74
N THR A 52 2.95 -3.48 -4.23
CA THR A 52 1.86 -2.74 -4.86
C THR A 52 2.26 -2.25 -6.24
N GLU A 53 1.31 -1.81 -7.07
CA GLU A 53 1.59 -1.18 -8.38
C GLU A 53 2.61 -0.03 -8.28
N LYS A 54 2.56 0.78 -7.20
CA LYS A 54 3.53 1.85 -6.93
C LYS A 54 4.95 1.30 -6.82
N ASP A 55 5.13 0.16 -6.16
CA ASP A 55 6.45 -0.49 -6.05
C ASP A 55 6.98 -0.94 -7.41
N LEU A 56 6.12 -1.49 -8.28
CA LEU A 56 6.51 -1.89 -9.64
C LEU A 56 6.96 -0.67 -10.45
N ILE A 57 6.19 0.42 -10.40
CA ILE A 57 6.51 1.66 -11.12
C ILE A 57 7.84 2.24 -10.61
N VAL A 58 7.96 2.43 -9.30
CA VAL A 58 9.06 3.18 -8.68
C VAL A 58 10.35 2.37 -8.59
N LYS A 59 10.25 1.07 -8.25
CA LYS A 59 11.43 0.25 -7.93
C LYS A 59 11.89 -0.60 -9.11
N ILE A 60 11.06 -0.80 -10.13
CA ILE A 60 11.42 -1.59 -11.32
C ILE A 60 11.45 -0.72 -12.58
N VAL A 61 10.30 -0.15 -12.97
CA VAL A 61 10.16 0.57 -14.25
C VAL A 61 11.03 1.83 -14.27
N ALA A 62 10.91 2.69 -13.26
CA ALA A 62 11.69 3.93 -13.17
C ALA A 62 13.21 3.69 -13.09
N LYS A 63 13.63 2.49 -12.68
CA LYS A 63 15.05 2.09 -12.59
C LYS A 63 15.52 1.29 -13.80
N ASN A 64 14.66 1.09 -14.81
CA ASN A 64 14.94 0.27 -15.99
C ASN A 64 15.44 -1.14 -15.64
N LEU A 65 14.88 -1.76 -14.60
CA LEU A 65 15.21 -3.12 -14.18
C LEU A 65 14.30 -4.14 -14.86
N SER A 66 14.84 -5.33 -15.15
CA SER A 66 14.03 -6.44 -15.67
C SER A 66 13.18 -7.05 -14.55
N PRO A 67 11.83 -7.07 -14.67
CA PRO A 67 10.96 -7.66 -13.65
C PRO A 67 11.19 -9.17 -13.45
N ALA A 68 11.74 -9.85 -14.45
CA ALA A 68 12.01 -11.29 -14.39
C ALA A 68 13.27 -11.63 -13.57
N SER A 69 14.19 -10.67 -13.38
CA SER A 69 15.45 -10.88 -12.67
C SER A 69 15.45 -10.37 -11.22
N VAL A 70 14.41 -9.63 -10.81
CA VAL A 70 14.30 -9.04 -9.47
C VAL A 70 13.30 -9.86 -8.66
N LYS A 71 13.65 -10.21 -7.41
CA LYS A 71 12.75 -10.89 -6.49
C LYS A 71 11.81 -9.90 -5.82
N VAL A 72 10.60 -10.35 -5.48
CA VAL A 72 9.64 -9.50 -4.76
C VAL A 72 10.12 -9.09 -3.38
N SER A 73 10.95 -9.90 -2.71
CA SER A 73 11.57 -9.53 -1.43
C SER A 73 12.44 -8.27 -1.52
N GLU A 74 12.98 -7.96 -2.69
CA GLU A 74 13.86 -6.80 -2.90
C GLU A 74 13.07 -5.49 -3.04
N ILE A 75 11.79 -5.58 -3.41
CA ILE A 75 10.95 -4.41 -3.64
C ILE A 75 9.77 -4.28 -2.67
N MET A 76 9.45 -5.33 -1.92
CA MET A 76 8.34 -5.30 -0.97
C MET A 76 8.57 -4.29 0.16
N SER A 77 7.46 -3.74 0.67
CA SER A 77 7.48 -2.99 1.92
C SER A 77 7.38 -3.93 3.11
N SER A 78 8.25 -3.74 4.10
CA SER A 78 8.37 -4.54 5.33
C SER A 78 8.93 -3.67 6.47
N PRO A 79 8.56 -3.86 7.75
CA PRO A 79 7.59 -4.82 8.26
C PRO A 79 6.14 -4.48 7.89
N LEU A 80 5.31 -5.51 7.73
CA LEU A 80 3.92 -5.34 7.34
C LEU A 80 3.05 -4.94 8.53
N ILE A 81 2.26 -3.87 8.37
CA ILE A 81 1.23 -3.50 9.33
C ILE A 81 0.03 -4.44 9.13
N THR A 82 -0.37 -5.15 10.17
CA THR A 82 -1.49 -6.09 10.13
C THR A 82 -2.49 -5.75 11.23
N ILE A 83 -3.75 -6.14 11.01
CA ILE A 83 -4.84 -5.96 11.98
C ILE A 83 -5.54 -7.30 12.27
N LYS A 84 -6.41 -7.31 13.28
CA LYS A 84 -7.20 -8.48 13.66
C LYS A 84 -8.55 -8.47 12.94
N PRO A 85 -9.19 -9.63 12.72
CA PRO A 85 -10.51 -9.69 12.10
C PRO A 85 -11.59 -8.92 12.88
N THR A 86 -11.38 -8.73 14.18
CA THR A 86 -12.27 -7.99 15.08
C THR A 86 -12.00 -6.49 15.14
N THR A 87 -10.91 -6.01 14.52
CA THR A 87 -10.62 -4.56 14.41
C THR A 87 -11.81 -3.88 13.72
N SER A 88 -12.25 -2.73 14.25
CA SER A 88 -13.37 -2.00 13.64
C SER A 88 -12.96 -1.36 12.31
N ILE A 89 -13.92 -1.15 11.42
CA ILE A 89 -13.70 -0.40 10.17
C ILE A 89 -13.13 0.99 10.46
N ARG A 90 -13.65 1.69 11.48
CA ARG A 90 -13.13 3.01 11.89
C ARG A 90 -11.66 2.95 12.27
N GLU A 91 -11.29 1.97 13.07
CA GLU A 91 -9.91 1.79 13.50
C GLU A 91 -9.00 1.45 12.32
N ALA A 92 -9.44 0.59 11.41
CA ALA A 92 -8.71 0.28 10.18
C ALA A 92 -8.48 1.54 9.32
N ALA A 93 -9.52 2.35 9.10
CA ALA A 93 -9.41 3.63 8.41
C ALA A 93 -8.43 4.58 9.12
N ASN A 94 -8.51 4.70 10.44
CA ASN A 94 -7.58 5.52 11.23
C ASN A 94 -6.12 5.05 11.10
N ILE A 95 -5.88 3.73 11.06
CA ILE A 95 -4.54 3.17 10.86
C ILE A 95 -4.06 3.53 9.44
N MET A 96 -4.90 3.35 8.43
CA MET A 96 -4.60 3.70 7.04
C MET A 96 -4.18 5.18 6.91
N MET A 97 -5.00 6.09 7.44
CA MET A 97 -4.74 7.54 7.47
C MET A 97 -3.40 7.86 8.14
N LYS A 98 -3.22 7.41 9.39
CA LYS A 98 -2.03 7.74 10.18
C LYS A 98 -0.73 7.18 9.60
N LYS A 99 -0.82 6.15 8.77
CA LYS A 99 0.33 5.46 8.20
C LYS A 99 0.53 5.74 6.71
N GLY A 100 -0.36 6.49 6.07
CA GLY A 100 -0.31 6.75 4.63
C GLY A 100 -0.40 5.46 3.80
N ILE A 101 -1.17 4.47 4.27
CA ILE A 101 -1.34 3.19 3.58
C ILE A 101 -2.81 2.95 3.26
N ARG A 102 -3.06 2.23 2.16
CA ARG A 102 -4.41 1.99 1.64
C ARG A 102 -4.91 0.56 1.86
N ARG A 103 -4.07 -0.30 2.44
CA ARG A 103 -4.30 -1.74 2.50
C ARG A 103 -3.78 -2.29 3.80
N LEU A 104 -4.60 -3.09 4.48
CA LEU A 104 -4.30 -3.72 5.76
C LEU A 104 -4.56 -5.23 5.65
N PRO A 105 -3.51 -6.05 5.62
CA PRO A 105 -3.63 -7.49 5.76
C PRO A 105 -4.17 -7.87 7.14
N ILE A 106 -5.07 -8.85 7.16
CA ILE A 106 -5.78 -9.30 8.36
C ILE A 106 -5.25 -10.67 8.75
N VAL A 107 -4.86 -10.81 10.02
CA VAL A 107 -4.26 -12.03 10.55
C VAL A 107 -5.07 -12.62 11.70
N ASN A 108 -5.10 -13.95 11.79
CA ASN A 108 -5.71 -14.66 12.91
C ASN A 108 -4.82 -14.59 14.18
N ASN A 109 -5.21 -15.32 15.24
CA ASN A 109 -4.46 -15.37 16.49
C ASN A 109 -3.08 -16.05 16.35
N SER A 110 -2.94 -16.97 15.39
CA SER A 110 -1.67 -17.63 15.04
C SER A 110 -0.73 -16.76 14.18
N GLY A 111 -1.19 -15.59 13.75
CA GLY A 111 -0.47 -14.68 12.86
C GLY A 111 -0.53 -15.07 11.39
N GLU A 112 -1.46 -15.94 11.01
CA GLU A 112 -1.65 -16.38 9.62
C GLU A 112 -2.57 -15.42 8.88
N LEU A 113 -2.28 -15.18 7.61
CA LEU A 113 -3.05 -14.29 6.74
C LEU A 113 -4.41 -14.91 6.37
N ILE A 114 -5.49 -14.27 6.81
CA ILE A 114 -6.87 -14.71 6.56
C ILE A 114 -7.68 -13.79 5.65
N GLY A 115 -7.19 -12.57 5.39
CA GLY A 115 -7.84 -11.61 4.52
C GLY A 115 -7.03 -10.35 4.32
N ILE A 116 -7.58 -9.43 3.55
CA ILE A 116 -7.07 -8.07 3.38
C ILE A 116 -8.27 -7.12 3.30
N ILE A 117 -8.11 -5.94 3.87
CA ILE A 117 -9.05 -4.83 3.69
C ILE A 117 -8.33 -3.65 3.05
N THR A 118 -9.00 -3.01 2.12
CA THR A 118 -8.56 -1.82 1.41
C THR A 118 -9.44 -0.63 1.77
N ASP A 119 -8.94 0.56 1.51
CA ASP A 119 -9.69 1.80 1.61
C ASP A 119 -10.92 1.82 0.67
N ASN A 120 -10.82 1.19 -0.50
CA ASN A 120 -11.97 0.92 -1.39
C ASN A 120 -13.05 0.05 -0.73
N ASP A 121 -12.69 -1.04 -0.04
CA ASP A 121 -13.68 -1.89 0.66
C ASP A 121 -14.44 -1.07 1.72
N ILE A 122 -13.75 -0.13 2.38
CA ILE A 122 -14.36 0.78 3.36
C ILE A 122 -15.26 1.81 2.67
N LEU A 123 -14.84 2.34 1.52
CA LEU A 123 -15.64 3.26 0.71
C LEU A 123 -16.94 2.61 0.23
N ASP A 124 -16.89 1.39 -0.29
CA ASP A 124 -18.07 0.68 -0.80
C ASP A 124 -19.15 0.53 0.28
N VAL A 125 -18.73 0.14 1.48
CA VAL A 125 -19.65 -0.03 2.63
C VAL A 125 -20.13 1.30 3.16
N ALA A 126 -19.25 2.31 3.15
CA ALA A 126 -19.68 3.64 3.45
C ALA A 126 -20.80 4.03 2.47
N LEU A 127 -20.67 3.73 1.14
CA LEU A 127 -21.47 4.24 -0.01
C LEU A 127 -22.94 3.93 0.14
N ASP A 128 -23.20 2.76 0.69
CA ASP A 128 -24.53 2.28 1.03
C ASP A 128 -25.15 3.00 2.25
N LEU A 129 -24.35 3.68 3.07
CA LEU A 129 -24.77 4.29 4.35
C LEU A 129 -24.88 5.82 4.33
N GLY A 130 -24.54 6.50 3.23
CA GLY A 130 -24.71 7.96 3.12
C GLY A 130 -23.67 8.82 3.84
N GLU A 131 -22.58 8.26 4.38
CA GLU A 131 -21.57 8.95 5.19
C GLU A 131 -20.15 8.87 4.56
N PHE A 132 -19.65 9.92 3.88
CA PHE A 132 -18.39 9.84 3.06
C PHE A 132 -17.31 10.89 3.26
N ALA A 133 -17.64 11.99 3.93
CA ALA A 133 -16.88 13.22 3.74
C ALA A 133 -15.40 13.10 4.14
N THR A 134 -15.05 12.18 5.05
CA THR A 134 -13.67 11.94 5.49
C THR A 134 -12.87 11.07 4.51
N LEU A 135 -13.40 9.92 4.08
CA LEU A 135 -12.65 9.03 3.18
C LEU A 135 -12.50 9.61 1.76
N VAL A 136 -13.50 10.33 1.25
CA VAL A 136 -13.47 10.93 -0.09
C VAL A 136 -12.45 12.06 -0.18
N LYS A 137 -12.32 12.87 0.88
CA LYS A 137 -11.27 13.90 0.95
C LYS A 137 -9.89 13.30 0.74
N GLU A 138 -9.66 12.08 1.21
CA GLU A 138 -8.35 11.44 1.12
C GLU A 138 -8.15 10.63 -0.16
N HIS A 139 -9.18 10.00 -0.72
CA HIS A 139 -9.05 9.41 -2.06
C HIS A 139 -8.82 10.45 -3.15
N ALA A 140 -9.41 11.65 -3.01
CA ALA A 140 -9.10 12.80 -3.84
C ALA A 140 -7.64 13.28 -3.64
N VAL A 141 -7.06 13.06 -2.46
CA VAL A 141 -5.65 13.37 -2.13
C VAL A 141 -4.70 12.19 -2.42
N GLY A 142 -5.21 10.97 -2.62
CA GLY A 142 -4.43 9.76 -2.90
C GLY A 142 -3.82 9.72 -4.30
N TYR A 143 -4.24 10.60 -5.20
CA TYR A 143 -3.52 10.94 -6.43
C TYR A 143 -2.41 11.99 -6.19
N ALA A 144 -2.53 12.82 -5.15
CA ALA A 144 -1.57 13.88 -4.82
C ALA A 144 -0.32 13.37 -4.05
N GLU A 145 -0.30 12.11 -3.58
CA GLU A 145 0.84 11.49 -2.90
C GLU A 145 1.51 10.36 -3.70
N MET A 146 1.43 10.39 -5.03
CA MET A 146 2.53 9.76 -5.77
C MET A 146 3.75 10.64 -5.57
N GLY A 147 4.62 10.23 -4.64
CA GLY A 147 5.99 10.70 -4.58
C GLY A 147 6.60 10.76 -5.99
N GLY A 148 7.54 11.65 -6.18
CA GLY A 148 8.06 11.95 -7.51
C GLY A 148 9.56 11.75 -7.59
N ILE A 149 10.10 12.06 -8.76
CA ILE A 149 11.54 12.17 -8.95
C ILE A 149 11.95 13.57 -8.48
N CYS A 150 12.89 13.62 -7.54
CA CYS A 150 13.53 14.87 -7.12
C CYS A 150 14.20 15.53 -8.32
N GLU A 151 13.83 16.76 -8.62
CA GLU A 151 14.34 17.51 -9.77
C GLU A 151 15.82 17.91 -9.60
N LYS A 152 16.38 17.81 -8.39
CA LYS A 152 17.79 18.12 -8.11
C LYS A 152 18.72 16.91 -8.24
N CYS A 153 18.34 15.77 -7.67
CA CYS A 153 19.22 14.59 -7.62
C CYS A 153 18.77 13.42 -8.50
N GLY A 154 17.60 13.51 -9.13
CA GLY A 154 17.03 12.46 -9.97
C GLY A 154 16.58 11.21 -9.21
N LYS A 155 16.63 11.22 -7.89
CA LYS A 155 16.17 10.09 -7.06
C LYS A 155 14.67 10.21 -6.79
N TYR A 156 14.00 9.08 -6.78
CA TYR A 156 12.63 9.02 -6.31
C TYR A 156 12.55 9.27 -4.80
N ALA A 157 11.57 10.06 -4.37
CA ALA A 157 11.23 10.25 -2.96
C ALA A 157 9.72 10.15 -2.77
N ASP A 158 9.30 9.51 -1.67
CA ASP A 158 7.87 9.38 -1.34
C ASP A 158 7.22 10.72 -1.01
N ILE A 159 8.01 11.67 -0.53
CA ILE A 159 7.60 13.04 -0.23
C ILE A 159 8.58 13.99 -0.92
N LEU A 160 8.04 14.91 -1.71
CA LEU A 160 8.79 16.03 -2.30
C LEU A 160 8.32 17.34 -1.67
N LYS A 161 9.25 18.26 -1.46
CA LYS A 161 8.99 19.64 -1.03
C LYS A 161 9.23 20.57 -2.21
N GLU A 162 8.39 21.59 -2.35
CA GLU A 162 8.64 22.65 -3.32
C GLU A 162 9.65 23.65 -2.75
N VAL A 163 10.82 23.76 -3.38
CA VAL A 163 11.89 24.70 -3.02
C VAL A 163 12.31 25.43 -4.29
N ASN A 164 12.12 26.76 -4.33
CA ASN A 164 12.42 27.60 -5.50
C ASN A 164 11.74 27.12 -6.80
N GLY A 165 10.50 26.61 -6.69
CA GLY A 165 9.74 26.07 -7.83
C GLY A 165 10.19 24.69 -8.32
N LEU A 166 11.11 24.04 -7.61
CA LEU A 166 11.52 22.65 -7.86
C LEU A 166 10.94 21.72 -6.79
N HIS A 167 10.45 20.55 -7.21
CA HIS A 167 10.08 19.47 -6.31
C HIS A 167 11.32 18.64 -5.95
N VAL A 168 11.78 18.78 -4.71
CA VAL A 168 13.02 18.17 -4.22
C VAL A 168 12.78 17.25 -3.03
N CYS A 169 13.59 16.19 -2.89
CA CYS A 169 13.55 15.29 -1.73
C CYS A 169 14.05 16.00 -0.46
N GLU A 170 13.77 15.42 0.70
CA GLU A 170 14.16 15.99 2.00
C GLU A 170 15.66 16.30 2.11
N ASP A 171 16.51 15.39 1.66
CA ASP A 171 17.96 15.60 1.61
C ASP A 171 18.33 16.83 0.77
N CYS A 172 17.75 16.97 -0.43
CA CYS A 172 18.05 18.07 -1.35
C CYS A 172 17.47 19.41 -0.90
N ALA A 173 16.39 19.38 -0.11
CA ALA A 173 15.75 20.57 0.46
C ALA A 173 16.61 21.21 1.56
N THR A 174 17.31 20.38 2.36
CA THR A 174 18.14 20.84 3.49
C THR A 174 19.52 21.35 3.08
N GLU A 175 20.01 20.98 1.90
CA GLU A 175 21.27 21.48 1.31
C GLU A 175 21.19 22.95 0.82
N GLY A 176 20.02 23.60 0.87
CA GLY A 176 19.80 24.97 0.38
C GLY A 176 19.89 26.08 1.42
N GLU A 177 20.14 25.75 2.70
CA GLU A 177 20.15 26.72 3.82
C GLU A 177 21.56 27.06 4.35
N GLY A 178 22.61 26.84 3.53
CA GLY A 178 24.01 27.16 3.86
C GLY A 178 24.56 28.38 3.15
#